data_AF-A0A9E2NZG8-F1
#
_entry.id   AF-A0A9E2NZG8-F1
#
_cell.length_a   1.000
_cell.length_b   1.000
_cell.length_c   1.000
_cell.angle_alpha   90.00
_cell.angle_beta   90.00
_cell.angle_gamma   90.00
#
_symmetry.space_group_name_H-M   'P 1'
#
loop_
_entity.id
_entity.type
_entity.pdbx_description
1 polymer ?
#
loop_
_entity_poly.entity_id
_entity_poly.type
_entity_poly.pdbx_seq_one_letter_code
_entity_poly.pdbx_strand_id
1 'polypeptide(L)'
;MEPEQVKIIDNVNHTLAADLRETIIPKSKMQVAAACFSIYAFQELKENLKNIEQLQFIFTSPTFIKERIPKVKREFYIPRLNREKGLYGTEFEI
;
A
#
# COMPACT_ATOMS: atom_id res chain seq x y z
N MET A 1 -25.99 -24.66 11.14
CA MET A 1 -25.16 -23.45 11.00
C MET A 1 -25.35 -22.96 9.59
N GLU A 2 -26.12 -21.89 9.43
CA GLU A 2 -26.22 -21.19 8.14
C GLU A 2 -24.80 -20.72 7.74
N PRO A 3 -24.40 -20.83 6.47
CA PRO A 3 -23.12 -20.31 6.02
C PRO A 3 -23.11 -18.79 6.19
N GLU A 4 -22.08 -18.28 6.87
CA GLU A 4 -21.85 -16.85 7.01
C GLU A 4 -21.70 -16.25 5.60
N GLN A 5 -22.63 -15.37 5.23
CA GLN A 5 -22.70 -14.84 3.87
C GLN A 5 -21.51 -13.89 3.66
N VAL A 6 -20.63 -14.24 2.73
CA VAL A 6 -19.44 -13.43 2.41
C VAL A 6 -19.89 -12.06 1.93
N LYS A 7 -19.53 -11.00 2.67
CA LYS A 7 -19.77 -9.62 2.26
C LYS A 7 -18.91 -9.31 1.04
N ILE A 8 -19.57 -8.99 -0.08
CA ILE A 8 -18.90 -8.67 -1.34
C ILE A 8 -18.52 -7.19 -1.32
N ILE A 9 -17.25 -6.89 -1.58
CA ILE A 9 -16.71 -5.54 -1.67
C ILE A 9 -16.66 -5.15 -3.16
N ASP A 10 -17.42 -4.12 -3.53
CA ASP A 10 -17.53 -3.63 -4.91
C ASP A 10 -16.82 -2.28 -5.15
N ASN A 11 -16.37 -1.61 -4.07
CA ASN A 11 -15.83 -0.25 -4.09
C ASN A 11 -16.75 0.80 -4.72
N VAL A 12 -18.06 0.54 -4.77
CA VAL A 12 -19.10 1.49 -5.22
C VAL A 12 -20.08 1.76 -4.08
N ASN A 13 -20.68 0.70 -3.53
CA ASN A 13 -21.61 0.77 -2.40
C ASN A 13 -20.95 0.28 -1.11
N HIS A 14 -20.05 -0.71 -1.22
CA HIS A 14 -19.31 -1.29 -0.12
C HIS A 14 -17.82 -1.19 -0.43
N THR A 15 -17.14 -0.29 0.28
CA THR A 15 -15.71 -0.07 0.11
C THR A 15 -14.91 -0.91 1.10
N LEU A 16 -13.73 -1.36 0.66
CA LEU A 16 -12.80 -2.06 1.54
C LEU A 16 -12.40 -1.21 2.74
N ALA A 17 -12.24 0.11 2.54
CA ALA A 17 -11.85 1.02 3.60
C ALA A 17 -12.90 1.10 4.73
N ALA A 18 -14.20 1.17 4.39
CA ALA A 18 -15.26 1.16 5.39
C ALA A 18 -15.28 -0.16 6.17
N ASP A 19 -15.15 -1.28 5.46
CA ASP A 19 -15.15 -2.62 6.07
C ASP A 19 -13.95 -2.83 7.03
N LEU A 20 -12.76 -2.38 6.63
CA LEU A 20 -11.57 -2.43 7.47
C LEU A 20 -11.72 -1.54 8.71
N ARG A 21 -12.37 -0.38 8.62
CA ARG A 21 -12.59 0.50 9.78
C ARG A 21 -13.51 -0.13 10.82
N GLU A 22 -14.52 -0.89 10.39
CA GLU A 22 -15.43 -1.61 11.27
C GLU A 22 -14.78 -2.86 11.89
N THR A 23 -13.98 -3.58 11.09
CA THR A 23 -13.41 -4.87 11.48
C THR A 23 -12.14 -4.72 12.33
N ILE A 24 -11.35 -3.66 12.11
CA ILE A 24 -10.11 -3.41 12.85
C ILE A 24 -10.45 -2.86 14.24
N ILE A 25 -10.37 -3.75 15.23
CA ILE A 25 -10.52 -3.41 16.64
C ILE A 25 -9.15 -3.30 17.35
N PRO A 26 -9.06 -2.59 18.50
CA PRO A 26 -7.84 -2.55 19.28
C PRO A 26 -7.33 -3.95 19.64
N LYS A 27 -6.01 -4.16 19.63
CA LYS A 27 -5.34 -5.46 19.83
C LYS A 27 -5.57 -6.51 18.73
N SER A 28 -6.09 -6.10 17.56
CA SER A 28 -6.16 -7.00 16.40
C SER A 28 -4.78 -7.44 15.93
N LYS A 29 -4.70 -8.64 15.37
CA LYS A 29 -3.54 -9.13 14.60
C LYS A 29 -3.97 -9.27 13.15
N MET A 30 -3.32 -8.51 12.27
CA MET A 30 -3.69 -8.42 10.86
C MET A 30 -2.55 -8.93 9.99
N GLN A 31 -2.90 -9.76 9.00
CA GLN A 31 -1.97 -10.23 7.96
C GLN A 31 -2.56 -9.87 6.59
N VAL A 32 -1.77 -9.22 5.75
CA VAL A 32 -2.19 -8.74 4.42
C VAL A 32 -1.23 -9.28 3.38
N ALA A 33 -1.78 -9.89 2.34
CA ALA A 33 -1.02 -10.31 1.15
C ALA A 33 -1.57 -9.53 -0.05
N ALA A 34 -0.79 -8.58 -0.58
CA ALA A 34 -1.25 -7.75 -1.69
C ALA A 34 -0.11 -7.35 -2.62
N ALA A 35 -0.44 -7.04 -3.88
CA ALA A 35 0.54 -6.66 -4.89
C ALA A 35 1.09 -5.25 -4.68
N CYS A 36 0.30 -4.35 -4.08
CA CYS A 36 0.67 -2.98 -3.82
C CYS A 36 -0.07 -2.46 -2.58
N PHE A 37 0.51 -1.45 -1.94
CA PHE A 37 -0.12 -0.72 -0.84
C PHE A 37 0.35 0.73 -0.90
N SER A 38 -0.58 1.65 -1.18
CA SER A 38 -0.25 3.07 -1.33
C SER A 38 -0.12 3.77 0.03
N ILE A 39 0.71 4.81 0.09
CA ILE A 39 0.86 5.63 1.29
C ILE A 39 -0.48 6.32 1.64
N TYR A 40 -1.28 6.66 0.64
CA TYR A 40 -2.63 7.20 0.83
C TYR A 40 -3.58 6.24 1.54
N ALA A 41 -3.60 4.97 1.12
CA ALA A 41 -4.41 3.96 1.77
C ALA A 41 -3.98 3.76 3.23
N PHE A 42 -2.67 3.84 3.50
CA PHE A 42 -2.16 3.83 4.88
C PHE A 42 -2.63 5.06 5.67
N GLN A 43 -2.56 6.26 5.09
CA GLN A 43 -2.97 7.50 5.75
C GLN A 43 -4.46 7.49 6.11
N GLU A 44 -5.32 6.97 5.24
CA GLU A 44 -6.76 6.84 5.49
C GLU A 44 -7.13 5.87 6.62
N LEU A 45 -6.29 4.86 6.87
CA LEU A 45 -6.50 3.83 7.89
C LEU A 45 -5.57 4.02 9.09
N LYS A 46 -4.79 5.09 9.13
CA LYS A 46 -3.71 5.31 10.10
C LYS A 46 -4.19 5.22 11.54
N GLU A 47 -5.34 5.82 11.86
CA GLU A 47 -5.87 5.80 13.23
C GLU A 47 -6.36 4.40 13.64
N ASN A 48 -6.92 3.62 12.72
CA ASN A 48 -7.31 2.23 12.98
C ASN A 48 -6.06 1.34 13.14
N LEU A 49 -5.10 1.46 12.21
CA LEU A 49 -3.87 0.66 12.18
C LEU A 49 -2.88 1.00 13.30
N LYS A 50 -2.97 2.18 13.93
CA LYS A 50 -2.14 2.52 15.10
C LYS A 50 -2.48 1.67 16.33
N ASN A 51 -3.72 1.19 16.43
CA ASN A 51 -4.25 0.55 17.64
C ASN A 51 -4.21 -0.99 17.58
N ILE A 52 -3.68 -1.56 16.50
CA ILE A 52 -3.55 -3.01 16.36
C ILE A 52 -2.29 -3.51 17.05
N GLU A 53 -2.31 -4.75 17.52
CA GLU A 53 -1.15 -5.36 18.18
C GLU A 53 -0.05 -5.68 17.15
N GLN A 54 -0.45 -6.11 15.95
CA GLN A 54 0.49 -6.55 14.93
C GLN A 54 -0.08 -6.40 13.53
N LEU A 55 0.74 -5.88 12.61
CA LEU A 55 0.51 -5.88 11.18
C LEU A 55 1.63 -6.65 10.48
N GLN A 56 1.28 -7.69 9.72
CA GLN A 56 2.20 -8.35 8.80
C GLN A 56 1.73 -8.09 7.37
N PHE A 57 2.61 -7.55 6.54
CA PHE A 57 2.31 -7.30 5.14
C PHE A 57 3.28 -8.11 4.27
N ILE A 58 2.74 -8.87 3.32
CA ILE A 58 3.48 -9.63 2.33
C ILE A 58 3.15 -9.07 0.95
N PHE A 59 4.18 -8.62 0.23
CA PHE A 59 4.03 -8.26 -1.17
C PHE A 59 3.94 -9.53 -2.02
N THR A 60 2.82 -9.72 -2.71
CA THR A 60 2.62 -10.87 -3.61
C THR A 60 3.19 -10.65 -5.01
N SER A 61 3.51 -9.39 -5.35
CA SER A 61 4.20 -9.03 -6.57
C SER A 61 5.71 -8.85 -6.31
N PRO A 62 6.58 -9.17 -7.28
CA PRO A 62 8.01 -8.95 -7.12
C PRO A 62 8.30 -7.45 -7.00
N THR A 63 8.76 -7.02 -5.82
CA THR A 63 9.12 -5.62 -5.53
C THR A 63 10.27 -5.11 -6.40
N PHE A 64 11.07 -6.04 -6.93
CA PHE A 64 12.14 -5.78 -7.89
C PHE A 64 11.82 -6.51 -9.19
N ILE A 65 11.23 -5.80 -10.15
CA ILE A 65 11.27 -6.26 -11.53
C ILE A 65 12.76 -6.23 -11.90
N LYS A 66 13.33 -7.38 -12.26
CA LYS A 66 14.58 -7.40 -13.03
C LYS A 66 14.26 -6.87 -14.42
N GLU A 67 13.91 -5.59 -14.53
CA GLU A 67 14.05 -4.92 -15.80
C GLU A 67 15.54 -5.02 -16.10
N ARG A 68 15.89 -5.88 -17.05
CA ARG A 68 17.17 -5.82 -17.73
C ARG A 68 17.16 -4.54 -18.55
N ILE A 69 17.10 -3.38 -17.90
CA ILE A 69 17.48 -2.12 -18.52
C ILE A 69 18.92 -2.40 -18.94
N PRO A 70 19.24 -2.39 -20.25
CA PRO A 70 20.61 -2.55 -20.69
C PRO A 70 21.43 -1.53 -19.91
N LYS A 71 22.53 -1.97 -19.28
CA LYS A 71 23.44 -1.04 -18.60
C LYS A 71 23.96 -0.06 -19.66
N VAL A 72 23.27 1.06 -19.85
CA VAL A 72 23.73 2.13 -20.72
C VAL A 72 25.06 2.57 -20.11
N LYS A 73 26.13 2.49 -20.89
CA LYS A 73 27.46 2.95 -20.48
C LYS A 73 27.30 4.36 -19.93
N ARG A 74 27.70 4.55 -18.67
CA ARG A 74 27.66 5.83 -17.98
C ARG A 74 28.62 6.78 -18.67
N GLU A 75 28.11 7.65 -19.53
CA GLU A 75 28.77 8.93 -19.81
C GLU A 75 28.39 9.86 -18.66
N PHE A 76 29.35 10.12 -17.78
CA PHE A 76 29.15 10.91 -16.57
C PHE A 76 28.98 12.40 -16.91
N TYR A 77 27.84 12.98 -16.53
CA TYR A 77 27.78 14.35 -16.03
C TYR A 77 26.54 14.53 -15.12
N ILE A 78 26.75 15.02 -13.88
CA ILE A 78 25.71 15.17 -12.85
C ILE A 78 25.50 16.66 -12.55
N PRO A 79 24.39 17.27 -12.99
CA PRO A 79 23.84 18.47 -12.35
C PRO A 79 22.86 18.04 -11.26
N ARG A 80 23.30 18.20 -10.00
CA ARG A 80 22.51 17.97 -8.79
C ARG A 80 21.49 19.10 -8.56
N LEU A 81 20.26 18.97 -9.05
CA LEU A 81 19.18 19.85 -8.56
C LEU A 81 17.80 19.22 -8.40
N ASN A 82 17.52 18.06 -9.00
CA ASN A 82 16.20 17.41 -8.91
C ASN A 82 16.15 16.15 -8.04
N ARG A 83 17.31 15.64 -7.57
CA ARG A 83 17.38 14.49 -6.62
C ARG A 83 17.08 14.88 -5.17
N GLU A 84 16.60 16.10 -4.94
CA GLU A 84 16.00 16.51 -3.66
C GLU A 84 14.48 16.72 -3.78
N LYS A 85 13.89 16.65 -4.98
CA LYS A 85 12.44 16.79 -5.17
C LYS A 85 11.65 15.49 -5.01
N GLY A 86 12.31 14.34 -4.92
CA GLY A 86 11.66 13.04 -4.65
C GLY A 86 11.15 12.85 -3.22
N LEU A 87 11.21 13.89 -2.37
CA LEU A 87 10.51 13.97 -1.10
C LEU A 87 9.14 14.66 -1.21
N TYR A 88 8.76 15.11 -2.42
CA TYR A 88 7.45 15.71 -2.72
C TYR A 88 6.82 15.02 -3.93
N GLY A 89 5.58 14.55 -3.80
CA GLY A 89 4.64 14.48 -4.91
C GLY A 89 4.95 13.50 -6.03
N THR A 90 4.48 12.26 -5.91
CA THR A 90 4.20 11.42 -7.09
C THR A 90 2.96 11.92 -7.86
N GLU A 91 2.81 11.53 -9.13
CA GLU A 91 1.67 11.91 -10.00
C GLU A 91 0.30 11.37 -9.54
N PHE A 92 0.30 10.58 -8.45
CA PHE A 92 -0.88 10.07 -7.77
C PHE A 92 -1.22 10.85 -6.49
N GLU A 93 -0.46 11.90 -6.18
CA GLU A 93 -0.73 12.85 -5.11
C GLU A 93 -1.61 13.97 -5.67
N ILE A 94 -2.92 13.96 -5.34
CA ILE A 94 -3.83 15.10 -5.55
C ILE A 94 -3.82 15.95 -4.28
#